data_AF-A0A4U1F992-F1
#
_entry.id   AF-A0A4U1F992-F1
#
_cell.length_a   1.000
_cell.length_b   1.000
_cell.length_c   1.000
_cell.angle_alpha   90.00
_cell.angle_beta   90.00
_cell.angle_gamma   90.00
#
_symmetry.space_group_name_H-M   'P 1'
#
loop_
_entity.id
_entity.type
_entity.pdbx_description
1 polymer ?
#
loop_
_entity_poly.entity_id
_entity_poly.type
_entity_poly.pdbx_seq_one_letter_code
_entity_poly.pdbx_strand_id
1 'polypeptide(L)' 'VRHRWCELVVKHKYTEAYRNVERFLQEDQAMGIYLYGELMVSEDARQQHLARRCFELSKEQMDRSSAEVVAEMLY' A
#
# COMPACT_ATOMS: atom_id res chain seq x y z
N VAL A 1 13.53 8.21 2.51
CA VAL A 1 13.39 8.71 1.13
C VAL A 1 12.37 7.90 0.31
N ARG A 2 12.38 6.55 0.35
CA ARG A 2 11.43 5.70 -0.42
C ARG A 2 9.95 5.95 -0.11
N HIS A 3 9.59 6.14 1.17
CA HIS A 3 8.22 6.46 1.57
C HIS A 3 7.68 7.71 0.89
N ARG A 4 8.39 8.83 1.03
CA ARG A 4 8.01 10.12 0.42
C ARG A 4 7.88 10.05 -1.09
N TRP A 5 8.71 9.25 -1.74
CA TRP A 5 8.57 8.98 -3.17
C TRP A 5 7.26 8.23 -3.48
N CYS A 6 6.96 7.16 -2.74
CA CYS A 6 5.73 6.39 -2.93
C CYS A 6 4.47 7.22 -2.65
N GLU A 7 4.48 8.07 -1.62
CA GLU A 7 3.41 9.03 -1.34
C GLU A 7 3.16 9.95 -2.54
N LEU A 8 4.21 10.51 -3.16
CA LEU A 8 4.08 11.36 -4.35
C LEU A 8 3.53 10.59 -5.55
N VAL A 9 3.99 9.34 -5.76
CA VAL A 9 3.49 8.47 -6.82
C VAL A 9 1.98 8.23 -6.67
N VAL A 10 1.53 7.92 -5.45
CA VAL A 10 0.11 7.70 -5.13
C VAL A 10 -0.69 8.98 -5.32
N LYS A 11 -0.24 10.08 -4.72
CA LYS A 11 -0.91 11.40 -4.75
C LYS A 11 -1.10 11.94 -6.17
N HIS A 12 -0.12 11.73 -7.04
CA HIS A 12 -0.17 12.20 -8.43
C HIS A 12 -0.60 11.13 -9.44
N LYS A 13 -1.04 9.95 -8.97
CA LYS A 13 -1.52 8.83 -9.80
C LYS A 13 -0.52 8.45 -10.90
N TYR A 14 0.78 8.50 -10.59
CA TYR A 14 1.84 8.22 -11.56
C TYR A 14 2.01 6.71 -11.76
N THR A 15 1.17 6.14 -12.62
CA THR A 15 0.99 4.69 -12.80
C THR A 15 2.27 3.95 -13.19
N GLU A 16 3.17 4.59 -13.95
CA GLU A 16 4.45 3.99 -14.36
C GLU A 16 5.34 3.59 -13.17
N ALA A 17 5.16 4.25 -12.02
CA ALA A 17 5.94 4.00 -10.82
C ALA A 17 5.23 3.13 -9.78
N TYR A 18 4.06 2.54 -10.08
CA TYR A 18 3.32 1.70 -9.11
C TYR A 18 4.12 0.46 -8.68
N ARG A 19 5.02 -0.05 -9.53
CA ARG A 19 5.95 -1.12 -9.14
C ARG A 19 6.83 -0.75 -7.93
N ASN A 20 7.16 0.54 -7.77
CA ASN A 20 7.93 1.00 -6.62
C ASN A 20 7.07 0.99 -5.34
N VAL A 21 5.77 1.31 -5.47
CA VAL A 21 4.79 1.21 -4.38
C VAL A 21 4.60 -0.24 -3.95
N GLU A 22 4.44 -1.16 -4.91
CA GLU A 22 4.32 -2.60 -4.64
C GLU A 22 5.50 -3.14 -3.85
N ARG A 23 6.71 -2.82 -4.31
CA ARG A 23 7.95 -3.25 -3.65
C ARG A 23 8.03 -2.66 -2.24
N PHE A 24 7.69 -1.39 -2.08
CA PHE A 24 7.66 -0.73 -0.77
C PHE A 24 6.68 -1.40 0.20
N LEU A 25 5.45 -1.70 -0.23
CA LEU A 25 4.46 -2.36 0.62
C LEU A 25 4.87 -3.78 1.05
N GLN A 26 5.66 -4.48 0.24
CA GLN A 26 6.16 -5.82 0.56
C GLN A 26 7.41 -5.78 1.45
N GLU A 27 8.34 -4.85 1.21
CA GLU A 27 9.63 -4.77 1.92
C GLU A 27 9.55 -3.99 3.24
N ASP A 28 8.75 -2.91 3.29
CA ASP A 28 8.74 -1.93 4.38
C ASP A 28 7.42 -1.96 5.17
N GLN A 29 7.03 -3.13 5.69
CA GLN A 29 5.68 -3.40 6.24
C GLN A 29 5.21 -2.44 7.34
N ALA A 30 6.07 -2.06 8.29
CA ALA A 30 5.69 -1.15 9.38
C ALA A 30 5.34 0.27 8.86
N MET A 31 6.07 0.75 7.86
CA MET A 31 5.76 2.04 7.22
C MET A 31 4.69 1.92 6.12
N GLY A 32 4.49 0.72 5.56
CA GLY A 32 3.52 0.44 4.51
C GLY A 32 2.07 0.61 4.96
N ILE A 33 1.76 0.44 6.24
CA ILE A 33 0.39 0.56 6.80
C ILE A 33 -0.24 1.91 6.45
N TYR A 34 0.49 3.01 6.64
CA TYR A 34 -0.01 4.35 6.29
C TYR A 34 -0.34 4.47 4.80
N LEU A 35 0.51 3.89 3.94
CA LEU A 35 0.34 3.96 2.50
C LEU A 35 -0.86 3.14 2.00
N TYR A 36 -1.25 2.07 2.70
CA TYR A 36 -2.52 1.38 2.45
C TYR A 36 -3.71 2.33 2.61
N GLY A 37 -3.72 3.16 3.65
CA GLY A 37 -4.74 4.19 3.86
C GLY A 37 -4.78 5.21 2.72
N GLU A 38 -3.63 5.74 2.31
CA GLU A 38 -3.54 6.69 1.18
C GLU A 38 -4.06 6.10 -0.14
N LEU A 39 -3.74 4.83 -0.43
CA LEU A 39 -4.24 4.12 -1.62
C LEU A 39 -5.77 3.95 -1.60
N MET A 40 -6.36 3.79 -0.42
CA MET A 40 -7.81 3.64 -0.27
C MET A 40 -8.56 4.97 -0.36
N VAL A 41 -7.96 6.06 0.16
CA VAL A 41 -8.53 7.43 0.11
C VAL A 41 -8.55 8.02 -1.31
N SER A 42 -7.66 7.60 -2.20
CA SER A 42 -7.50 8.17 -3.55
C SER A 42 -8.71 8.01 -4.50
N GLU A 43 -9.74 7.26 -4.11
CA GLU A 43 -10.93 6.90 -4.92
C GLU A 43 -10.58 6.36 -6.32
N ASP A 44 -9.34 5.92 -6.54
CA ASP A 44 -8.85 5.35 -7.80
C ASP A 44 -8.88 3.82 -7.71
N ALA A 45 -9.70 3.20 -8.56
CA ALA A 45 -9.88 1.75 -8.56
C ALA A 45 -8.57 0.96 -8.78
N ARG A 46 -7.59 1.52 -9.50
CA ARG A 46 -6.29 0.86 -9.72
C ARG A 46 -5.46 0.88 -8.44
N GLN A 47 -5.53 1.97 -7.67
CA GLN A 47 -4.84 2.08 -6.39
C GLN A 47 -5.47 1.18 -5.32
N GLN A 48 -6.80 1.10 -5.26
CA GLN A 48 -7.49 0.15 -4.37
C GLN A 48 -7.20 -1.31 -4.75
N HIS A 49 -7.17 -1.63 -6.05
CA HIS A 49 -6.78 -2.97 -6.52
C HIS A 49 -5.32 -3.29 -6.18
N LEU A 50 -4.41 -2.33 -6.39
CA LEU A 50 -3.01 -2.43 -6.02
C LEU A 50 -2.85 -2.74 -4.52
N ALA A 51 -3.55 -1.98 -3.67
CA ALA A 51 -3.54 -2.18 -2.22
C ALA A 51 -3.98 -3.62 -1.86
N ARG A 52 -5.16 -4.06 -2.33
CA ARG A 52 -5.64 -5.42 -2.06
C ARG A 52 -4.67 -6.50 -2.52
N ARG A 53 -4.11 -6.36 -3.73
CA ARG A 53 -3.16 -7.33 -4.27
C ARG A 53 -1.87 -7.39 -3.46
N CYS A 54 -1.32 -6.25 -3.05
CA CYS A 54 -0.14 -6.21 -2.20
C CYS A 54 -0.40 -6.84 -0.84
N PHE A 55 -1.54 -6.55 -0.24
CA PHE A 55 -1.91 -7.11 1.06
C PHE A 55 -2.02 -8.63 1.01
N GLU A 56 -2.69 -9.19 -0.01
CA GLU A 56 -2.78 -10.64 -0.17
C GLU A 56 -1.42 -11.32 -0.31
N LEU A 57 -0.43 -10.66 -0.93
CA LEU A 57 0.92 -11.18 -1.08
C LEU A 57 1.77 -11.08 0.19
N SER A 58 1.51 -10.10 1.06
CA SER A 58 2.35 -9.81 2.22
C SER A 58 1.72 -10.16 3.57
N LYS A 59 0.41 -10.37 3.66
CA LYS A 59 -0.31 -10.52 4.95
C LYS A 59 0.20 -11.64 5.85
N GLU A 60 0.71 -12.73 5.27
CA GLU A 60 1.27 -13.86 6.04
C GLU A 60 2.62 -13.55 6.68
N GLN A 61 3.32 -12.53 6.17
CA GLN A 61 4.63 -12.10 6.65
C GLN A 61 4.52 -10.91 7.61
N MET A 62 3.36 -10.25 7.65
CA MET A 62 3.09 -9.13 8.55
C MET A 62 2.87 -9.64 9.97
N ASP A 63 3.21 -8.81 10.96
CA ASP A 63 2.72 -9.05 12.30
C ASP A 63 1.19 -8.99 12.32
N ARG A 64 0.58 -9.80 13.19
CA ARG A 64 -0.87 -9.98 13.22
C ARG A 64 -1.62 -8.65 13.40
N SER A 65 -1.13 -7.78 14.28
CA SER A 65 -1.75 -6.48 14.54
C SER A 65 -1.76 -5.58 13.30
N SER A 66 -0.64 -5.49 12.58
CA SER A 66 -0.55 -4.73 11.35
C SER A 66 -1.45 -5.31 10.25
N ALA A 67 -1.54 -6.64 10.16
CA ALA A 67 -2.41 -7.30 9.18
C ALA A 67 -3.90 -7.03 9.46
N GLU A 68 -4.32 -7.06 10.72
CA GLU A 68 -5.69 -6.72 11.14
C GLU A 68 -6.03 -5.26 10.80
N VAL A 69 -5.15 -4.31 11.12
CA VAL A 69 -5.34 -2.89 10.80
C VAL A 69 -5.47 -2.64 9.29
N VAL A 70 -4.60 -3.25 8.48
CA VAL A 70 -4.68 -3.09 7.02
C VAL A 70 -5.93 -3.77 6.46
N ALA A 71 -6.36 -4.92 6.99
CA ALA A 71 -7.58 -5.58 6.56
C ALA A 71 -8.82 -4.68 6.79
N GLU A 72 -8.91 -4.01 7.94
CA GLU A 72 -10.00 -3.06 8.25
C GLU A 72 -10.04 -1.85 7.30
N MET A 73 -8.91 -1.47 6.69
CA MET A 73 -8.87 -0.39 5.70
C MET A 73 -9.34 -0.84 4.32
N LEU A 74 -9.17 -2.12 3.97
CA LEU A 74 -9.38 -2.64 2.61
C LEU A 74 -10.79 -3.18 2.36
N TYR A 75 -11.51 -3.57 3.43
CA TYR A 75 -12.77 -4.30 3.43
C TYR A 75 -13.78 -3.68 4.40
#